data_AF-F7KUX5-F1
#
_entry.id   AF-F7KUX5-F1
#
_cell.length_a   1.000
_cell.length_b   1.000
_cell.length_c   1.000
_cell.angle_alpha   90.00
_cell.angle_beta   90.00
_cell.angle_gamma   90.00
#
_symmetry.space_group_name_H-M   'P 1'
#
loop_
_entity.id
_entity.type
_entity.pdbx_description
1 polymer ?
#
loop_
_entity_poly.entity_id
_entity_poly.type
_entity_poly.pdbx_seq_one_letter_code
_entity_poly.pdbx_strand_id
1 'polypeptide(L)'
;MKNKAINALIEMGMPANVKGFHYIAEAMALLEEDPSWKPGKTGEVYRRLSEMSGDTPSRVERAIRHAFTIVLTEGYLDAVEKYLTLQNTTNGNLLATLYLRLSQEKGKEK
;
A
#
# COMPACT_ATOMS: atom_id res chain seq x y z
N MET A 1 -4.01 9.53 -6.53
CA MET A 1 -3.05 8.61 -5.87
C MET A 1 -3.13 7.17 -6.38
N LYS A 2 -4.32 6.58 -6.51
CA LYS A 2 -4.54 5.17 -6.91
C LYS A 2 -3.71 4.67 -8.09
N ASN A 3 -3.72 5.38 -9.23
CA ASN A 3 -2.96 4.96 -10.42
C ASN A 3 -1.44 4.97 -10.20
N LYS A 4 -0.92 5.91 -9.40
CA LYS A 4 0.51 5.94 -9.03
C LYS A 4 0.86 4.72 -8.19
N ALA A 5 -0.01 4.37 -7.25
CA ALA A 5 0.17 3.16 -6.44
C ALA A 5 0.16 1.90 -7.31
N ILE A 6 -0.79 1.76 -8.25
CA ILE A 6 -0.84 0.63 -9.19
C ILE A 6 0.48 0.49 -9.95
N ASN A 7 0.99 1.59 -10.52
CA ASN A 7 2.25 1.58 -11.26
C ASN A 7 3.44 1.19 -10.36
N ALA A 8 3.53 1.76 -9.16
CA ALA A 8 4.59 1.42 -8.21
C ALA A 8 4.53 -0.04 -7.76
N LEU A 9 3.34 -0.59 -7.52
CA LEU A 9 3.14 -2.00 -7.17
C LEU A 9 3.60 -2.92 -8.31
N ILE A 10 3.29 -2.59 -9.56
CA ILE A 10 3.76 -3.32 -10.74
C ILE A 10 5.28 -3.21 -10.88
N GLU A 11 5.84 -2.01 -10.71
CA GLU A 11 7.29 -1.76 -10.78
C GLU A 11 8.06 -2.57 -9.72
N MET A 12 7.49 -2.72 -8.52
CA MET A 12 8.04 -3.58 -7.46
C MET A 12 7.92 -5.09 -7.74
N GLY A 13 7.18 -5.50 -8.77
CA GLY A 13 6.95 -6.91 -9.09
C GLY A 13 5.76 -7.54 -8.35
N MET A 14 4.84 -6.75 -7.81
CA MET A 14 3.64 -7.29 -7.15
C MET A 14 2.71 -7.97 -8.18
N PRO A 15 2.29 -9.22 -7.98
CA PRO A 15 1.34 -9.87 -8.87
C PRO A 15 -0.03 -9.20 -8.81
N ALA A 16 -0.53 -8.74 -9.95
CA ALA A 16 -1.81 -8.00 -10.04
C ALA A 16 -3.04 -8.86 -9.68
N ASN A 17 -2.93 -10.19 -9.73
CA ASN A 17 -4.01 -11.12 -9.35
C ASN A 17 -4.12 -11.32 -7.83
N VAL A 18 -3.18 -10.82 -7.04
CA VAL A 18 -3.24 -10.90 -5.57
C VAL A 18 -4.23 -9.88 -5.05
N LYS A 19 -5.20 -10.31 -4.23
CA LYS A 19 -6.24 -9.43 -3.70
C LYS A 19 -5.70 -8.18 -2.97
N GLY A 20 -4.57 -8.35 -2.27
CA GLY A 20 -3.88 -7.26 -1.57
C GLY A 20 -3.39 -6.15 -2.50
N PHE A 21 -3.11 -6.44 -3.78
CA PHE A 21 -2.75 -5.43 -4.79
C PHE A 21 -3.82 -4.34 -4.89
N HIS A 22 -5.07 -4.75 -5.08
CA HIS A 22 -6.20 -3.83 -5.20
C HIS A 22 -6.46 -3.08 -3.90
N TYR A 23 -6.36 -3.77 -2.75
CA TYR A 23 -6.54 -3.13 -1.45
C TYR A 23 -5.48 -2.09 -1.15
N ILE A 24 -4.22 -2.32 -1.50
CA ILE A 24 -3.15 -1.33 -1.30
C ILE A 24 -3.41 -0.11 -2.19
N ALA A 25 -3.74 -0.31 -3.47
CA ALA A 25 -4.05 0.79 -4.38
C ALA A 25 -5.24 1.64 -3.90
N GLU A 26 -6.30 0.99 -3.41
CA GLU A 26 -7.48 1.67 -2.84
C GLU A 26 -7.15 2.35 -1.52
N ALA A 27 -6.34 1.73 -0.65
CA ALA A 27 -5.85 2.35 0.56
C ALA A 27 -5.14 3.68 0.26
N MET A 28 -4.27 3.70 -0.77
CA MET A 28 -3.58 4.93 -1.15
C MET A 28 -4.54 6.04 -1.62
N ALA A 29 -5.67 5.69 -2.23
CA ALA A 29 -6.72 6.65 -2.58
C ALA A 29 -7.41 7.22 -1.34
N LEU A 30 -7.83 6.34 -0.42
CA LEU A 30 -8.47 6.73 0.85
C LEU A 30 -7.57 7.64 1.70
N LEU A 31 -6.26 7.44 1.64
CA LEU A 31 -5.29 8.29 2.34
C LEU A 31 -5.07 9.65 1.70
N GLU A 32 -5.26 9.78 0.39
CA GLU A 32 -5.20 11.09 -0.27
C GLU A 32 -6.44 11.95 0.08
N GLU A 33 -7.60 11.32 0.26
CA GLU A 33 -8.85 12.00 0.63
C GLU A 33 -8.83 12.54 2.06
N ASP A 34 -8.17 11.84 2.99
CA ASP A 34 -7.96 12.29 4.36
C ASP A 34 -6.47 12.23 4.73
N PRO A 35 -5.71 13.31 4.43
CA PRO A 35 -4.26 13.37 4.60
C PRO A 35 -3.77 13.26 6.04
N SER A 36 -4.68 13.22 7.03
CA SER A 36 -4.33 13.16 8.46
C SER A 36 -3.87 11.76 8.89
N TRP A 37 -2.92 11.17 8.16
CA TRP A 37 -2.31 9.89 8.51
C TRP A 37 -1.65 9.97 9.89
N LYS A 38 -2.09 9.10 10.80
CA LYS A 38 -1.52 8.95 12.15
C LYS A 38 -1.25 7.47 12.40
N PRO A 39 -0.17 7.12 13.12
CA PRO A 39 0.01 5.76 13.62
C PRO A 39 -1.26 5.29 14.33
N GLY A 40 -1.87 4.18 13.85
CA GLY A 40 -3.13 3.65 14.37
C GLY A 40 -4.35 3.74 13.43
N LYS A 41 -4.28 4.52 12.33
CA LYS A 41 -5.38 4.62 11.34
C LYS A 41 -5.55 3.39 10.44
N THR A 42 -4.64 2.42 10.49
CA THR A 42 -4.71 1.19 9.68
C THR A 42 -5.99 0.40 9.90
N GLY A 43 -6.49 0.34 11.13
CA GLY A 43 -7.77 -0.34 11.44
C GLY A 43 -8.96 0.29 10.71
N GLU A 44 -9.01 1.63 10.65
CA GLU A 44 -10.05 2.37 9.93
C GLU A 44 -9.94 2.16 8.42
N VAL A 45 -8.72 2.16 7.87
CA VAL A 45 -8.49 1.84 6.46
C VAL A 45 -9.00 0.43 6.14
N TYR A 46 -8.66 -0.57 6.97
CA TYR A 46 -9.14 -1.94 6.75
C TYR A 46 -10.66 -2.04 6.84
N ARG A 47 -11.29 -1.31 7.77
CA ARG A 47 -12.75 -1.23 7.89
C ARG A 47 -13.39 -0.68 6.63
N ARG A 48 -12.95 0.49 6.15
CA ARG A 48 -13.48 1.10 4.92
C ARG A 48 -13.31 0.20 3.70
N LEU A 49 -12.12 -0.38 3.52
CA LEU A 49 -11.87 -1.32 2.43
C LEU A 49 -12.77 -2.56 2.51
N SER A 50 -13.03 -3.05 3.72
CA SER A 50 -13.91 -4.21 3.92
C SER A 50 -15.36 -3.89 3.56
N GLU A 51 -15.84 -2.69 3.91
CA GLU A 51 -17.18 -2.18 3.55
C GLU A 51 -17.33 -2.05 2.02
N MET A 52 -16.30 -1.55 1.34
CA MET A 52 -16.29 -1.39 -0.13
C MET A 52 -16.22 -2.73 -0.89
N SER A 53 -15.61 -3.76 -0.30
CA SER A 53 -15.36 -5.05 -0.97
C SER A 53 -16.26 -6.19 -0.51
N GLY A 54 -17.05 -5.99 0.55
CA GLY A 54 -17.86 -7.05 1.17
C GLY A 54 -17.03 -8.09 1.93
N ASP A 55 -15.79 -7.77 2.31
CA ASP A 55 -14.94 -8.64 3.14
C ASP A 55 -15.02 -8.26 4.63
N THR A 56 -14.18 -8.87 5.45
CA THR A 56 -13.96 -8.46 6.84
C THR A 56 -12.64 -7.70 6.98
N PRO A 57 -12.49 -6.80 7.97
CA PRO A 57 -11.24 -6.06 8.19
C PRO A 57 -10.02 -6.99 8.32
N SER A 58 -10.18 -8.14 8.97
CA SER A 58 -9.10 -9.14 9.11
C SER A 58 -8.70 -9.79 7.79
N ARG A 59 -9.64 -10.01 6.86
CA ARG A 59 -9.34 -10.55 5.52
C ARG A 59 -8.61 -9.52 4.67
N VAL A 60 -9.01 -8.25 4.75
CA VAL A 60 -8.32 -7.14 4.09
C VAL A 60 -6.88 -7.03 4.59
N GLU A 61 -6.69 -7.00 5.92
CA GLU A 61 -5.37 -6.92 6.54
C GLU A 61 -4.46 -8.06 6.08
N ARG A 62 -4.96 -9.31 6.12
CA ARG A 62 -4.18 -10.48 5.70
C ARG A 62 -3.81 -10.42 4.22
N ALA A 63 -4.73 -9.98 3.36
CA ALA A 63 -4.48 -9.84 1.94
C ALA A 63 -3.39 -8.80 1.66
N ILE A 64 -3.44 -7.64 2.35
CA ILE A 64 -2.40 -6.60 2.27
C ILE A 64 -1.05 -7.14 2.76
N ARG A 65 -1.04 -7.83 3.91
CA ARG A 65 0.18 -8.43 4.47
C ARG A 65 0.82 -9.38 3.48
N HIS A 66 0.01 -10.29 2.91
CA HIS A 66 0.47 -11.27 1.96
C HIS A 66 1.07 -10.62 0.71
N ALA A 67 0.42 -9.58 0.17
CA ALA A 67 0.94 -8.83 -0.97
C ALA A 67 2.29 -8.18 -0.66
N PHE A 68 2.44 -7.54 0.50
CA PHE A 68 3.74 -7.00 0.91
C PHE A 68 4.80 -8.08 1.15
N THR A 69 4.44 -9.22 1.72
CA THR A 69 5.37 -10.35 1.89
C THR A 69 5.93 -10.79 0.55
N ILE A 70 5.07 -11.00 -0.46
CA ILE A 70 5.51 -11.39 -1.81
C ILE A 70 6.53 -10.40 -2.36
N VAL A 71 6.24 -9.10 -2.30
CA VAL A 71 7.14 -8.08 -2.84
C VAL A 71 8.45 -8.00 -2.06
N LEU A 72 8.43 -8.16 -0.73
CA LEU A 72 9.64 -8.13 0.09
C LEU A 72 10.53 -9.36 -0.11
N THR A 73 9.98 -10.49 -0.58
CA THR A 73 10.74 -11.73 -0.79
C THR A 73 11.12 -11.98 -2.24
N GLU A 74 10.26 -11.59 -3.18
CA GLU A 74 10.35 -11.95 -4.62
C GLU A 74 10.32 -10.72 -5.54
N GLY A 75 10.13 -9.52 -5.00
CA GLY A 75 10.07 -8.29 -5.77
C GLY A 75 11.43 -7.83 -6.31
N TYR A 76 11.41 -6.88 -7.23
CA TYR A 76 12.61 -6.27 -7.77
C TYR A 76 13.24 -5.32 -6.73
N LEU A 77 14.34 -5.74 -6.10
CA LEU A 77 14.93 -5.08 -4.92
C LEU A 77 15.07 -3.56 -5.07
N ASP A 78 15.64 -3.09 -6.18
CA ASP A 78 15.83 -1.64 -6.44
C ASP A 78 14.51 -0.86 -6.43
N ALA A 79 13.44 -1.44 -7.01
CA ALA A 79 12.11 -0.84 -7.01
C ALA A 79 11.46 -0.94 -5.62
N VAL A 80 11.65 -2.04 -4.90
CA VAL A 80 11.14 -2.20 -3.53
C VAL A 80 11.77 -1.16 -2.61
N GLU A 81 13.08 -0.98 -2.67
CA GLU A 81 13.80 0.02 -1.89
C GLU A 81 13.48 1.45 -2.30
N LYS A 82 12.94 1.68 -3.51
CA LYS A 82 12.43 2.98 -3.96
C LYS A 82 11.08 3.33 -3.33
N TYR A 83 10.22 2.37 -3.02
CA TYR A 83 8.85 2.63 -2.53
C TYR A 83 8.60 2.24 -1.07
N LEU A 84 9.34 1.27 -0.54
CA LEU A 84 9.15 0.68 0.78
C LEU A 84 10.42 0.74 1.62
N THR A 85 10.32 0.26 2.87
CA THR A 85 11.44 0.01 3.76
C THR A 85 11.58 -1.49 4.00
N LEU A 86 12.81 -1.96 4.12
CA LEU A 86 13.11 -3.35 4.46
C LEU A 86 13.15 -3.59 5.98
N GLN A 87 13.04 -2.52 6.78
CA GLN A 87 12.99 -2.57 8.23
C GLN A 87 11.57 -2.27 8.72
N ASN A 88 11.18 -2.85 9.85
CA ASN A 88 9.86 -2.61 10.46
C ASN A 88 8.70 -2.85 9.47
N THR A 89 8.69 -4.01 8.80
CA THR A 89 7.82 -4.37 7.67
C THR A 89 6.35 -4.67 8.06
N THR A 90 5.83 -4.00 9.08
CA THR A 90 4.41 -4.05 9.43
C THR A 90 3.57 -3.41 8.32
N ASN A 91 2.37 -3.93 8.06
CA ASN A 91 1.48 -3.35 7.04
C ASN A 91 1.28 -1.84 7.21
N GLY A 92 1.11 -1.37 8.45
CA GLY A 92 0.92 0.05 8.72
C GLY A 92 2.11 0.90 8.32
N ASN A 93 3.32 0.46 8.69
CA ASN A 93 4.54 1.17 8.32
C ASN A 93 4.78 1.16 6.81
N LEU A 94 4.51 0.03 6.15
CA LEU A 94 4.66 -0.11 4.70
C LEU A 94 3.65 0.76 3.92
N LEU A 95 2.37 0.76 4.34
CA LEU A 95 1.36 1.66 3.77
C LEU A 95 1.71 3.14 3.96
N ALA A 96 2.19 3.50 5.16
CA ALA A 96 2.65 4.86 5.45
C ALA A 96 3.81 5.27 4.55
N THR A 97 4.83 4.42 4.48
CA THR A 97 6.04 4.67 3.69
C THR A 97 5.70 4.82 2.22
N LEU A 98 4.90 3.90 1.68
CA LEU A 98 4.44 3.95 0.30
C LEU A 98 3.70 5.27 0.01
N TYR A 99 2.74 5.64 0.86
CA TYR A 99 1.98 6.89 0.70
C TYR A 99 2.88 8.13 0.70
N LEU A 100 3.81 8.22 1.65
CA LEU A 100 4.73 9.36 1.76
C LEU A 100 5.63 9.48 0.53
N ARG A 101 6.16 8.37 0.03
CA ARG A 101 7.05 8.38 -1.15
C ARG A 101 6.29 8.73 -2.43
N LEU A 102 5.10 8.16 -2.63
CA LEU A 102 4.23 8.53 -3.77
C LEU A 102 3.77 10.00 -3.72
N SER A 103 3.64 10.56 -2.52
CA SER A 103 3.30 11.98 -2.33
C SER A 103 4.47 12.91 -2.68
N GLN A 104 5.71 12.50 -2.39
CA GLN A 104 6.92 13.27 -2.71
C GLN A 104 7.22 13.33 -4.21
N GLU A 105 6.81 12.34 -5.00
CA GLU A 105 6.94 12.37 -6.46
C GLU A 105 6.19 13.55 -7.11
N LYS A 106 5.17 14.13 -6.46
CA LYS A 106 4.46 15.33 -6.94
C LYS A 106 5.37 16.57 -7.07
N GLY A 107 6.53 16.59 -6.40
CA GLY A 107 7.44 17.75 -6.39
C GLY A 107 8.53 17.74 -7.47
N LYS A 108 8.74 16.62 -8.17
CA LYS A 108 9.87 16.46 -9.12
C LYS A 108 9.50 16.72 -10.59
N GLU A 109 8.22 16.98 -10.89
CA GLU A 109 7.74 17.37 -12.23
C GLU A 109 7.68 18.90 -12.43
N LYS A 110 8.55 19.66 -11.76
CA LYS A 110 8.72 21.10 -11.97
C LYS A 110 10.13 21.44 -12.40
#